data_AF-A0A2J7ZPQ9-F1
#
_entry.id   AF-A0A2J7ZPQ9-F1
#
_cell.length_a   1.000
_cell.length_b   1.000
_cell.length_c   1.000
_cell.angle_alpha   90.00
_cell.angle_beta   90.00
_cell.angle_gamma   90.00
#
_symmetry.space_group_name_H-M   'P 1'
#
loop_
_entity.id
_entity.type
_entity.pdbx_description
1 polymer ?
#
loop_
_entity_poly.entity_id
_entity_poly.type
_entity_poly.pdbx_seq_one_letter_code
_entity_poly.pdbx_strand_id
1 'polypeptide(L)'
;MFSCLDLKATLGGKHHYLLYALATAIKPRMLLTLDAEGRPLPVPCRVGTAVDVVAQAGRPKTITGFQTHTTPVLLGVGERAELATEEWLPLSPILEGQVILAKNPDYVASDEK
;
A
#
# COMPACT_ATOMS: atom_id res chain seq x y z
N MET A 1 6.44 27.01 -15.32
CA MET A 1 6.06 25.60 -15.53
C MET A 1 5.50 25.46 -16.95
N PHE A 2 6.37 25.35 -17.97
CA PHE A 2 6.02 25.26 -19.41
C PHE A 2 6.81 24.14 -20.13
N SER A 3 7.59 23.33 -19.40
CA SER A 3 8.53 22.34 -19.96
C SER A 3 7.88 21.13 -20.63
N CYS A 4 6.59 20.89 -20.41
CA CYS A 4 5.85 19.73 -20.93
C CYS A 4 4.96 20.05 -22.14
N LEU A 5 4.98 21.29 -22.66
CA LEU A 5 4.15 21.69 -23.81
C LEU A 5 4.78 21.31 -25.16
N ASP A 6 6.11 21.17 -25.23
CA ASP A 6 6.83 20.60 -26.39
C ASP A 6 7.84 19.55 -25.92
N LEU A 7 7.32 18.35 -25.68
CA LEU A 7 8.10 17.20 -25.21
C LEU A 7 9.20 16.77 -26.19
N LYS A 8 9.03 17.00 -27.50
CA LYS A 8 10.03 16.62 -28.51
C LYS A 8 11.26 17.51 -28.40
N ALA A 9 11.08 18.83 -28.31
CA ALA A 9 12.21 19.75 -28.21
C ALA A 9 12.89 19.73 -26.82
N THR A 10 12.11 19.50 -25.75
CA THR A 10 12.64 19.51 -24.37
C THR A 10 13.25 18.17 -23.96
N LEU A 11 12.47 17.10 -23.90
CA LEU A 11 12.92 15.77 -23.45
C LEU A 11 13.74 15.04 -24.51
N GLY A 12 13.35 15.11 -25.78
CA GLY A 12 14.06 14.44 -26.88
C GLY A 12 15.27 15.21 -27.40
N GLY A 13 15.43 16.48 -27.03
CA GLY A 13 16.49 17.36 -27.52
C GLY A 13 17.47 17.78 -26.42
N LYS A 14 17.36 19.05 -26.01
CA LYS A 14 18.39 19.72 -25.19
C LYS A 14 18.48 19.22 -23.75
N HIS A 15 17.41 18.61 -23.22
CA HIS A 15 17.31 18.27 -21.79
C HIS A 15 16.98 16.78 -21.57
N HIS A 16 17.54 15.88 -22.38
CA HIS A 16 17.32 14.42 -22.26
C HIS A 16 17.73 13.85 -20.89
N TYR A 17 18.67 14.48 -20.18
CA TYR A 17 19.08 14.07 -18.84
C TYR A 17 17.97 14.20 -17.78
N LEU A 18 16.92 14.99 -18.06
CA LEU A 18 15.73 15.06 -17.18
C LEU A 18 15.03 13.71 -17.06
N LEU A 19 15.15 12.83 -18.05
CA LEU A 19 14.62 11.46 -17.97
C LEU A 19 15.32 10.63 -16.89
N TYR A 20 16.63 10.85 -16.66
CA TYR A 20 17.34 10.16 -15.59
C TYR A 20 16.89 10.64 -14.21
N ALA A 21 16.63 11.94 -14.05
CA ALA A 21 16.04 12.47 -12.83
C ALA A 21 14.63 11.90 -12.61
N LEU A 22 13.79 11.86 -13.65
CA LEU A 22 12.45 11.29 -13.58
C LEU A 22 12.49 9.81 -13.21
N ALA A 23 13.36 9.01 -13.83
CA ALA A 23 13.46 7.58 -13.59
C ALA A 23 13.77 7.26 -12.12
N THR A 24 14.66 8.02 -11.49
CA THR A 24 14.98 7.86 -10.05
C THR A 24 13.86 8.32 -9.13
N ALA A 25 12.98 9.20 -9.61
CA ALA A 25 11.84 9.71 -8.85
C ALA A 25 10.60 8.80 -8.92
N ILE A 26 10.58 7.80 -9.82
CA ILE A 26 9.49 6.82 -9.91
C ILE A 26 9.51 5.95 -8.64
N LYS A 27 8.54 6.19 -7.76
CA LYS A 27 8.30 5.37 -6.56
C LYS A 27 7.04 4.53 -6.76
N PRO A 28 7.12 3.19 -6.77
CA PRO A 28 5.93 2.34 -6.84
C PRO A 28 5.11 2.47 -5.55
N ARG A 29 3.79 2.39 -5.67
CA ARG A 29 2.90 2.19 -4.51
C ARG A 29 2.98 0.71 -4.11
N MET A 30 3.81 0.43 -3.12
CA MET A 30 4.02 -0.91 -2.55
C MET A 30 3.63 -0.90 -1.08
N LEU A 31 3.02 -1.97 -0.58
CA LEU A 31 2.86 -2.25 0.85
C LEU A 31 3.89 -3.30 1.28
N LEU A 32 4.74 -2.94 2.23
CA LEU A 32 5.69 -3.80 2.93
C LEU A 32 5.42 -3.69 4.43
N THR A 33 5.21 -4.83 5.08
CA THR A 33 5.01 -4.92 6.52
C THR A 33 6.31 -5.29 7.22
N LEU A 34 6.61 -4.56 8.27
CA LEU A 34 7.83 -4.70 9.06
C LEU A 34 7.49 -5.00 10.52
N ASP A 35 8.33 -5.78 11.18
CA ASP A 35 8.30 -5.98 12.63
C ASP A 35 8.88 -4.75 13.36
N ALA A 36 8.79 -4.72 14.69
CA ALA A 36 9.35 -3.66 15.53
C ALA A 36 10.87 -3.47 15.34
N GLU A 37 11.60 -4.54 15.00
CA GLU A 37 13.04 -4.49 14.71
C GLU A 37 13.36 -4.18 13.22
N GLY A 38 12.36 -3.82 12.42
CA GLY A 38 12.55 -3.46 11.00
C GLY A 38 12.79 -4.65 10.06
N ARG A 39 12.49 -5.87 10.52
CA ARG A 39 12.57 -7.08 9.69
C ARG A 39 11.29 -7.25 8.86
N PRO A 40 11.36 -7.73 7.61
CA PRO A 40 10.16 -7.98 6.82
C PRO A 40 9.31 -9.08 7.45
N LEU A 41 8.03 -8.79 7.64
CA LEU A 41 7.05 -9.69 8.25
C LEU A 41 5.96 -9.99 7.22
N PRO A 42 5.87 -11.22 6.68
CA PRO A 42 4.81 -11.57 5.73
C PRO A 42 3.48 -11.71 6.47
N VAL A 43 2.51 -10.85 6.16
CA VAL A 43 1.18 -10.85 6.78
C VAL A 43 0.12 -10.86 5.68
N PRO A 44 -0.97 -11.62 5.84
CA PRO A 44 -2.06 -11.61 4.88
C PRO A 44 -2.77 -10.24 4.89
N CYS A 45 -2.89 -9.63 3.72
CA CYS A 45 -3.59 -8.38 3.49
C CYS A 45 -4.67 -8.55 2.41
N ARG A 46 -5.80 -7.87 2.59
CA ARG A 46 -6.89 -7.77 1.62
C ARG A 46 -6.69 -6.51 0.80
N VAL A 47 -6.55 -6.64 -0.52
CA VAL A 47 -6.41 -5.52 -1.45
C VAL A 47 -7.67 -5.45 -2.30
N GLY A 48 -8.24 -4.26 -2.43
CA GLY A 48 -9.41 -4.03 -3.27
C GLY A 48 -9.64 -2.55 -3.56
N THR A 49 -10.71 -2.26 -4.27
CA THR A 49 -11.06 -0.89 -4.68
C THR A 49 -11.41 -0.05 -3.45
N ALA A 50 -10.78 1.12 -3.35
CA ALA A 50 -10.99 2.07 -2.26
C ALA A 50 -12.38 2.73 -2.36
N VAL A 51 -13.09 2.73 -1.24
CA VAL A 51 -14.43 3.30 -1.06
C VAL A 51 -14.52 3.89 0.35
N ASP A 52 -15.33 4.92 0.56
CA ASP A 52 -15.38 5.58 1.88
C ASP A 52 -16.02 4.70 2.95
N VAL A 53 -17.17 4.09 2.65
CA VAL A 53 -17.84 3.15 3.55
C VAL A 53 -18.59 2.12 2.72
N VAL A 54 -18.28 0.85 2.98
CA VAL A 54 -19.04 -0.32 2.53
C VAL A 54 -19.18 -1.31 3.69
N ALA A 55 -19.91 -2.41 3.46
CA ALA A 55 -20.30 -3.43 4.44
C ALA A 55 -21.48 -3.04 5.35
N GLN A 56 -21.89 -3.99 6.19
CA GLN A 56 -23.07 -3.87 7.05
C GLN A 56 -22.94 -2.73 8.06
N ALA A 57 -24.07 -2.13 8.41
CA ALA A 57 -24.15 -1.10 9.45
C ALA A 57 -23.55 -1.63 10.76
N GLY A 58 -22.57 -0.90 11.31
CA GLY A 58 -21.87 -1.25 12.56
C GLY A 58 -20.40 -1.64 12.39
N ARG A 59 -19.98 -2.10 11.20
CA ARG A 59 -18.56 -2.36 10.91
C ARG A 59 -18.19 -1.84 9.51
N PRO A 60 -18.03 -0.50 9.36
CA PRO A 60 -17.69 0.09 8.08
C PRO A 60 -16.34 -0.44 7.59
N LYS A 61 -16.29 -0.82 6.32
CA LYS A 61 -15.08 -1.21 5.60
C LYS A 61 -14.75 -0.19 4.52
N THR A 62 -13.48 -0.02 4.20
CA THR A 62 -13.03 0.97 3.21
C THR A 62 -12.63 0.34 1.88
N ILE A 63 -12.83 -0.97 1.72
CA ILE A 63 -12.47 -1.72 0.51
C ILE A 63 -13.65 -2.57 -0.01
N THR A 64 -13.79 -2.63 -1.33
CA THR A 64 -14.72 -3.55 -2.04
C THR A 64 -13.98 -4.51 -2.96
N GLY A 65 -14.59 -5.66 -3.26
CA GLY A 65 -14.08 -6.60 -4.26
C GLY A 65 -12.65 -7.05 -3.99
N PHE A 66 -12.38 -7.47 -2.74
CA PHE A 66 -11.01 -7.71 -2.30
C PHE A 66 -10.47 -9.09 -2.68
N GLN A 67 -9.15 -9.15 -2.88
CA GLN A 67 -8.38 -10.39 -2.96
C GLN A 67 -7.39 -10.43 -1.80
N THR A 68 -7.24 -11.61 -1.18
CA THR A 68 -6.24 -11.82 -0.13
C THR A 68 -4.89 -12.13 -0.76
N HIS A 69 -3.88 -11.34 -0.39
CA HIS A 69 -2.49 -11.49 -0.77
C HIS A 69 -1.61 -11.56 0.48
N THR A 70 -0.37 -11.99 0.35
CA THR A 70 0.64 -11.91 1.42
C THR A 70 1.62 -10.80 1.07
N THR A 71 1.95 -9.94 2.03
CA THR A 71 2.93 -8.86 1.83
C THR A 71 4.34 -9.40 1.53
N PRO A 72 5.13 -8.73 0.67
CA PRO A 72 4.88 -7.42 0.05
C PRO A 72 3.97 -7.47 -1.19
N VAL A 73 3.13 -6.44 -1.36
CA VAL A 73 2.17 -6.32 -2.48
C VAL A 73 2.28 -4.97 -3.17
N LEU A 74 2.12 -4.94 -4.49
CA LEU A 74 1.98 -3.71 -5.27
C LEU A 74 0.50 -3.29 -5.31
N LEU A 75 0.23 -2.05 -4.96
CA LEU A 75 -1.12 -1.49 -4.98
C LEU A 75 -1.36 -0.75 -6.29
N GLY A 76 -2.44 -1.12 -6.97
CA GLY A 76 -2.95 -0.45 -8.15
C GLY A 76 -3.50 0.95 -7.87
N VAL A 77 -3.78 1.67 -8.95
CA VAL A 77 -4.44 2.97 -8.88
C VAL A 77 -5.87 2.76 -8.36
N GLY A 78 -6.25 3.51 -7.33
CA GLY A 78 -7.58 3.37 -6.70
C GLY A 78 -7.72 2.17 -5.77
N GLU A 79 -6.68 1.36 -5.58
CA GLU A 79 -6.70 0.26 -4.62
C GLU A 79 -6.22 0.71 -3.24
N ARG A 80 -6.79 0.08 -2.20
CA ARG A 80 -6.41 0.22 -0.80
C ARG A 80 -6.25 -1.18 -0.18
N ALA A 81 -5.31 -1.29 0.76
CA ALA A 81 -5.10 -2.51 1.53
C ALA A 81 -5.70 -2.39 2.93
N GLU A 82 -6.21 -3.52 3.44
CA GLU A 82 -6.55 -3.73 4.86
C GLU A 82 -5.88 -5.03 5.34
N LEU A 83 -5.52 -5.15 6.62
CA LEU A 83 -5.01 -6.41 7.17
C LEU A 83 -6.13 -7.48 7.18
N ALA A 84 -5.78 -8.73 6.85
CA ALA A 84 -6.75 -9.82 6.85
C ALA A 84 -7.00 -10.38 8.26
N THR A 85 -6.02 -10.25 9.15
CA THR A 85 -5.99 -10.81 10.50
C THR A 85 -5.84 -9.71 11.55
N GLU A 86 -6.42 -9.92 12.74
CA GLU A 86 -6.34 -8.99 13.88
C GLU A 86 -5.15 -9.29 14.81
N GLU A 87 -4.28 -10.26 14.47
CA GLU A 87 -3.06 -10.59 15.22
C GLU A 87 -2.09 -9.42 15.29
N TRP A 88 -2.07 -8.60 14.24
CA TRP A 88 -1.15 -7.48 14.08
C TRP A 88 -1.94 -6.17 13.97
N LEU A 89 -1.49 -5.16 14.68
CA LEU A 89 -2.01 -3.80 14.61
C LEU A 89 -1.00 -2.91 13.86
N PRO A 90 -1.43 -2.20 12.81
CA PRO A 90 -0.54 -1.29 12.12
C PRO A 90 -0.38 0.01 12.93
N LEU A 91 0.85 0.52 13.01
CA LEU A 91 1.12 1.82 13.65
C LEU A 91 0.63 3.01 12.81
N SER A 92 0.40 2.78 11.51
CA SER A 92 -0.14 3.77 10.56
C SER A 92 -1.57 3.41 10.19
N PRO A 93 -2.50 4.38 10.12
CA PRO A 93 -3.86 4.15 9.62
C PRO A 93 -3.90 3.84 8.11
N ILE A 94 -2.85 4.18 7.37
CA ILE A 94 -2.75 3.98 5.93
C ILE A 94 -1.74 2.85 5.66
N LEU A 95 -2.21 1.78 5.02
CA LEU A 95 -1.38 0.62 4.64
C LEU A 95 -0.72 0.84 3.28
N GLU A 96 0.20 1.79 3.21
CA GLU A 96 1.00 2.07 2.00
C GLU A 96 2.46 2.34 2.35
N GLY A 97 3.37 1.94 1.49
CA GLY A 97 4.81 2.05 1.70
C GLY A 97 5.31 0.99 2.68
N GLN A 98 6.13 1.42 3.63
CA GLN A 98 6.67 0.56 4.68
C GLN A 98 5.88 0.83 5.95
N VAL A 99 5.22 -0.19 6.47
CA VAL A 99 4.35 -0.09 7.65
C VAL A 99 4.85 -1.02 8.72
N ILE A 100 5.10 -0.47 9.90
CA ILE A 100 5.47 -1.25 11.08
C ILE A 100 4.20 -1.80 11.72
N LEU A 101 4.22 -3.10 12.00
CA LEU A 101 3.18 -3.82 12.69
C LEU A 101 3.61 -4.09 14.13
N ALA A 102 2.71 -3.86 15.07
CA ALA A 102 2.85 -4.27 16.46
C ALA A 102 1.96 -5.49 16.71
N LYS A 103 2.44 -6.41 17.56
CA LYS A 103 1.61 -7.54 17.98
C LYS A 103 0.44 -7.05 18.82
N ASN A 104 -0.76 -7.51 18.51
CA ASN A 104 -1.96 -7.12 19.23
C ASN A 104 -2.00 -7.80 20.62
N PRO A 105 -2.01 -7.05 21.74
CA PRO A 105 -2.09 -7.63 23.08
C PRO A 105 -3.44 -8.29 23.38
N ASP A 106 -4.52 -7.86 22.71
CA ASP A 106 -5.88 -8.37 22.92
C ASP A 106 -6.22 -9.54 21.98
N TYR A 107 -5.25 -10.00 21.17
CA TYR A 107 -5.47 -11.09 20.25
C TYR A 107 -5.57 -12.42 20.98
N VAL A 108 -6.78 -12.95 21.04
CA VAL A 108 -7.03 -14.33 21.46
C VAL A 108 -6.94 -15.19 20.20
N ALA A 109 -5.96 -16.07 20.14
CA ALA A 109 -5.91 -17.09 19.09
C ALA A 109 -7.17 -17.93 19.20
N SER A 110 -8.09 -17.77 18.26
CA SER A 110 -9.17 -18.72 18.09
C SER A 110 -8.54 -20.01 17.59
N ASP A 111 -8.26 -20.95 18.50
CA ASP A 111 -7.94 -22.33 18.14
C ASP A 111 -9.04 -22.82 17.19
N GLU A 112 -8.66 -23.07 15.93
CA GLU A 112 -9.57 -23.59 14.92
C GLU A 112 -10.07 -24.98 15.35
N LYS A 113 -11.36 -25.18 15.11
CA LYS A 113 -12.04 -26.48 15.14
C LYS A 113 -12.22 -26.96 13.71
#